data_AF-G5AFZ8-F1
#
_entry.id   AF-G5AFZ8-F1
#
_cell.length_a   1.000
_cell.length_b   1.000
_cell.length_c   1.000
_cell.angle_alpha   90.00
_cell.angle_beta   90.00
_cell.angle_gamma   90.00
#
_symmetry.space_group_name_H-M   'P 1'
#
loop_
_entity.id
_entity.type
_entity.pdbx_description
1 polymer ?
#
loop_
_entity_poly.entity_id
_entity_poly.type
_entity_poly.pdbx_seq_one_letter_code
_entity_poly.pdbx_strand_id
1 'polypeptide(L)'
;TLKIVTLVLRTATNADAQHVGSLITSFLLPTPNLSLTRAISFNSIELLDSIWDASCTSVEERSPSWTLINYLRSDPCYYRWQFAEAMNAAISCNNLRIVEWLWTHFSWCVVPARAIKLAASQGCLDILKFLQAHDAGYLETGNVVEWSSYAIQCSFRHLDIALWLYEHVPFYKGSKSLLELIGHILDAGDIERAESLLPAGKNIFYYARFCSRPEVVECMLGRGYYSSNEQRTASLLLPSLAAKGRLDLLQRVVDLYPAPQTDLYNWREQWWRAMEEACRCSHLAILRVLLNLPTGCIICGNRPYMYRVCDLLRKAGYTGNVEVMEFIYQHEA
;
A
#
# COMPACT_ATOMS: atom_id res chain seq x y z
N THR A 1 -5.97 -13.84 -40.63
CA THR A 1 -5.12 -12.81 -41.28
C THR A 1 -5.53 -11.45 -40.79
N LEU A 2 -4.62 -10.68 -40.16
CA LEU A 2 -4.92 -9.33 -39.66
C LEU A 2 -5.48 -8.45 -40.80
N LYS A 3 -6.49 -7.62 -40.53
CA LYS A 3 -7.16 -6.78 -41.55
C LYS A 3 -6.19 -5.90 -42.34
N ILE A 4 -5.10 -5.46 -41.71
CA ILE A 4 -4.01 -4.69 -42.35
C ILE A 4 -3.24 -5.53 -43.39
N VAL A 5 -3.02 -6.80 -43.12
CA VAL A 5 -2.35 -7.73 -44.05
C VAL A 5 -3.26 -8.03 -45.23
N THR A 6 -4.56 -8.20 -44.98
CA THR A 6 -5.54 -8.37 -46.05
C THR A 6 -5.65 -7.11 -46.92
N LEU A 7 -5.48 -5.92 -46.36
CA LEU A 7 -5.45 -4.65 -47.11
C LEU A 7 -4.19 -4.52 -47.96
N VAL A 8 -3.01 -4.80 -47.39
CA VAL A 8 -1.71 -4.74 -48.08
C VAL A 8 -1.61 -5.81 -49.19
N LEU A 9 -2.13 -7.02 -48.94
CA LEU A 9 -2.16 -8.07 -49.96
C LEU A 9 -3.20 -7.81 -51.06
N ARG A 10 -4.27 -7.04 -50.79
CA ARG A 10 -5.23 -6.63 -51.84
C ARG A 10 -4.65 -5.61 -52.81
N THR A 11 -3.69 -4.80 -52.37
CA THR A 11 -3.00 -3.82 -53.22
C THR A 11 -1.83 -4.41 -54.01
N ALA A 12 -1.38 -5.63 -53.69
CA ALA A 12 -0.26 -6.31 -54.34
C ALA A 12 -0.77 -7.42 -55.27
N THR A 13 -0.87 -7.13 -56.57
CA THR A 13 -1.47 -8.01 -57.59
C THR A 13 -0.51 -9.07 -58.16
N ASN A 14 0.25 -9.80 -57.32
CA ASN A 14 1.21 -10.82 -57.81
C ASN A 14 1.07 -12.18 -57.10
N ALA A 15 1.27 -13.28 -57.83
CA ALA A 15 1.12 -14.66 -57.34
C ALA A 15 2.13 -15.07 -56.23
N ASP A 16 3.22 -14.31 -56.04
CA ASP A 16 4.17 -14.46 -54.92
C ASP A 16 3.65 -13.89 -53.58
N ALA A 17 2.45 -13.30 -53.57
CA ALA A 17 1.85 -12.66 -52.40
C ALA A 17 1.50 -13.64 -51.26
N GLN A 18 1.47 -14.95 -51.51
CA GLN A 18 1.25 -15.96 -50.45
C GLN A 18 2.46 -16.07 -49.52
N HIS A 19 3.68 -16.09 -50.08
CA HIS A 19 4.90 -16.18 -49.30
C HIS A 19 5.21 -14.86 -48.58
N VAL A 20 4.95 -13.73 -49.24
CA VAL A 20 5.03 -12.39 -48.65
C VAL A 20 3.96 -12.20 -47.57
N GLY A 21 2.75 -12.71 -47.79
CA GLY A 21 1.67 -12.72 -46.81
C GLY A 21 2.01 -13.54 -45.57
N SER A 22 2.63 -14.71 -45.74
CA SER A 22 3.14 -15.52 -44.63
C SER A 22 4.26 -14.80 -43.86
N LEU A 23 5.22 -14.18 -44.56
CA LEU A 23 6.31 -13.41 -43.95
C LEU A 23 5.81 -12.16 -43.21
N ILE A 24 4.92 -11.38 -43.82
CA ILE A 24 4.29 -10.20 -43.21
C ILE A 24 3.43 -10.62 -42.02
N THR A 25 2.70 -11.74 -42.13
CA THR A 25 1.94 -12.31 -41.01
C THR A 25 2.90 -12.75 -39.91
N SER A 26 4.03 -13.38 -40.22
CA SER A 26 5.04 -13.77 -39.22
C SER A 26 5.74 -12.57 -38.57
N PHE A 27 5.84 -11.43 -39.28
CA PHE A 27 6.38 -10.18 -38.76
C PHE A 27 5.38 -9.39 -37.90
N LEU A 28 4.08 -9.55 -38.19
CA LEU A 28 2.99 -8.86 -37.50
C LEU A 28 2.33 -9.73 -36.41
N LEU A 29 2.53 -11.04 -36.47
CA LEU A 29 2.23 -11.94 -35.36
C LEU A 29 3.13 -11.57 -34.19
N PRO A 30 2.62 -11.68 -32.95
CA PRO A 30 3.44 -11.52 -31.76
C PRO A 30 4.68 -12.39 -31.89
N THR A 31 5.86 -11.84 -31.55
CA THR A 31 7.10 -12.62 -31.65
C THR A 31 6.89 -13.95 -30.90
N PRO A 32 7.41 -15.08 -31.41
CA PRO A 32 7.16 -16.39 -30.81
C PRO A 32 7.55 -16.48 -29.31
N ASN A 33 8.40 -15.56 -28.86
CA ASN A 33 8.87 -15.42 -27.49
C ASN A 33 8.24 -14.22 -26.74
N LEU A 34 7.21 -13.58 -27.28
CA LEU A 34 6.45 -12.57 -26.55
C LEU A 34 5.58 -13.27 -25.51
N SER A 35 5.91 -13.10 -24.23
CA SER A 35 5.06 -13.62 -23.16
C SER A 35 3.73 -12.87 -23.11
N LEU A 36 2.68 -13.56 -22.69
CA LEU A 36 1.36 -12.97 -22.52
C LEU A 36 1.40 -11.78 -21.54
N THR A 37 2.18 -11.87 -20.45
CA THR A 37 2.41 -10.77 -19.50
C THR A 37 2.97 -9.53 -20.18
N ARG A 38 3.93 -9.69 -21.10
CA ARG A 38 4.49 -8.55 -21.84
C ARG A 38 3.48 -8.01 -22.84
N ALA A 39 2.69 -8.88 -23.46
CA ALA A 39 1.64 -8.50 -24.39
C ALA A 39 0.58 -7.56 -23.77
N ILE A 40 0.26 -7.76 -22.48
CA ILE A 40 -0.66 -6.90 -21.72
C ILE A 40 -0.25 -5.42 -21.73
N SER A 41 1.06 -5.13 -21.74
CA SER A 41 1.55 -3.75 -21.78
C SER A 41 1.19 -2.99 -23.07
N PHE A 42 0.84 -3.70 -24.15
CA PHE A 42 0.37 -3.10 -25.39
C PHE A 42 -1.15 -2.81 -25.39
N ASN A 43 -1.87 -3.27 -24.36
CA ASN A 43 -3.31 -3.03 -24.20
C ASN A 43 -4.16 -3.35 -25.46
N SER A 44 -3.86 -4.46 -26.14
CA SER A 44 -4.64 -4.94 -27.27
C SER A 44 -5.14 -6.36 -27.00
N ILE A 45 -6.46 -6.52 -26.90
CA ILE A 45 -7.09 -7.83 -26.76
C ILE A 45 -6.84 -8.67 -28.02
N GLU A 46 -6.81 -8.05 -29.20
CA GLU A 46 -6.54 -8.74 -30.46
C GLU A 46 -5.13 -9.36 -30.48
N LEU A 47 -4.16 -8.70 -29.84
CA LEU A 47 -2.83 -9.27 -29.64
C LEU A 47 -2.86 -10.47 -28.69
N LEU A 48 -3.64 -10.40 -27.60
CA LEU A 48 -3.79 -11.51 -26.66
C LEU A 48 -4.50 -12.71 -27.31
N ASP A 49 -5.57 -12.47 -28.06
CA ASP A 49 -6.27 -13.47 -28.87
C ASP A 49 -5.29 -14.12 -29.85
N SER A 50 -4.49 -13.33 -30.56
CA SER A 50 -3.49 -13.86 -31.50
C SER A 50 -2.43 -14.72 -30.83
N ILE A 51 -1.98 -14.39 -29.62
CA ILE A 51 -1.05 -15.23 -28.84
C ILE A 51 -1.75 -16.52 -28.41
N TRP A 52 -2.99 -16.41 -27.95
CA TRP A 52 -3.76 -17.53 -27.43
C TRP A 52 -4.14 -18.56 -28.50
N ASP A 53 -4.54 -18.09 -29.67
CA ASP A 53 -4.91 -18.90 -30.83
C ASP A 53 -3.70 -19.58 -31.46
N ALA A 54 -2.53 -18.95 -31.40
CA ALA A 54 -1.27 -19.52 -31.87
C ALA A 54 -0.68 -20.56 -30.90
N SER A 55 -1.20 -20.66 -29.67
CA SER A 55 -0.76 -21.64 -28.67
C SER A 55 -1.43 -22.99 -28.90
N CYS A 56 -0.63 -24.04 -29.02
CA CYS A 56 -1.12 -25.42 -29.02
C CYS A 56 -1.68 -25.83 -27.64
N THR A 57 -2.62 -26.78 -27.64
CA THR A 57 -3.36 -27.18 -26.42
C THR A 57 -2.83 -28.43 -25.75
N SER A 58 -2.09 -29.26 -26.49
CA SER A 58 -1.55 -30.51 -25.98
C SER A 58 -0.06 -30.65 -26.29
N VAL A 59 0.61 -31.60 -25.63
CA VAL A 59 2.04 -31.85 -25.82
C VAL A 59 2.31 -32.41 -27.21
N GLU A 60 1.35 -33.15 -27.77
CA GLU A 60 1.41 -33.80 -29.07
C GLU A 60 1.30 -32.80 -30.23
N GLU A 61 0.61 -31.68 -30.02
CA GLU A 61 0.45 -30.60 -31.00
C GLU A 61 1.65 -29.62 -31.02
N ARG A 62 2.62 -29.80 -30.11
CA ARG A 62 3.77 -28.91 -30.01
C ARG A 62 4.62 -28.97 -31.28
N SER A 63 4.97 -27.79 -31.78
CA SER A 63 6.04 -27.69 -32.76
C SER A 63 7.38 -28.09 -32.11
N PRO A 64 8.36 -28.60 -32.87
CA PRO A 64 9.71 -28.87 -32.37
C PRO A 64 10.48 -27.58 -32.01
N SER A 65 9.93 -26.41 -32.34
CA SER A 65 10.54 -25.12 -32.01
C SER A 65 10.24 -24.71 -30.57
N TRP A 66 11.26 -24.19 -29.88
CA TRP A 66 11.14 -23.77 -28.49
C TRP A 66 10.71 -22.30 -28.42
N THR A 67 9.42 -22.07 -28.16
CA THR A 67 8.83 -20.72 -28.13
C THR A 67 7.81 -20.60 -27.00
N LEU A 68 7.69 -19.42 -26.37
CA LEU A 68 6.78 -19.25 -25.24
C LEU A 68 5.32 -19.52 -25.63
N ILE A 69 4.90 -19.12 -26.84
CA ILE A 69 3.55 -19.37 -27.35
C ILE A 69 3.27 -20.87 -27.47
N ASN A 70 4.25 -21.68 -27.90
CA ASN A 70 4.10 -23.13 -28.06
C ASN A 70 3.83 -23.84 -26.72
N TYR A 71 4.32 -23.30 -25.61
CA TYR A 71 4.15 -23.92 -24.29
C TYR A 71 2.98 -23.33 -23.49
N LEU A 72 2.38 -22.21 -23.91
CA LEU A 72 1.41 -21.45 -23.13
C LEU A 72 0.24 -22.31 -22.62
N ARG A 73 -0.45 -23.05 -23.50
CA ARG A 73 -1.61 -23.88 -23.13
C ARG A 73 -1.29 -25.38 -23.05
N SER A 74 -0.12 -25.80 -23.50
CA SER A 74 0.27 -27.21 -23.50
C SER A 74 1.09 -27.61 -22.27
N ASP A 75 1.75 -26.67 -21.57
CA ASP A 75 2.52 -26.92 -20.34
C ASP A 75 1.76 -26.45 -19.09
N PRO A 76 1.34 -27.36 -18.19
CA PRO A 76 0.55 -26.97 -17.02
C PRO A 76 1.26 -26.00 -16.06
N CYS A 77 2.58 -26.11 -15.92
CA CYS A 77 3.36 -25.26 -15.02
C CYS A 77 3.48 -23.85 -15.60
N TYR A 78 3.84 -23.75 -16.87
CA TYR A 78 3.94 -22.47 -17.56
C TYR A 78 2.57 -21.79 -17.68
N TYR A 79 1.51 -22.54 -17.99
CA TYR A 79 0.13 -22.03 -18.05
C TYR A 79 -0.28 -21.32 -16.75
N ARG A 80 -0.11 -22.00 -15.60
CA ARG A 80 -0.46 -21.45 -14.28
C ARG A 80 0.41 -20.26 -13.88
N TRP A 81 1.72 -20.35 -14.13
CA TRP A 81 2.65 -19.26 -13.87
C TRP A 81 2.32 -18.02 -14.71
N GLN A 82 2.06 -18.23 -16.00
CA GLN A 82 1.78 -17.18 -16.96
C GLN A 82 0.45 -16.48 -16.66
N PHE A 83 -0.56 -17.19 -16.16
CA PHE A 83 -1.79 -16.60 -15.62
C PHE A 83 -1.50 -15.69 -14.43
N ALA A 84 -0.76 -16.18 -13.42
CA ALA A 84 -0.47 -15.41 -12.21
C ALA A 84 0.28 -14.11 -12.52
N GLU A 85 1.27 -14.18 -13.42
CA GLU A 85 2.02 -13.00 -13.87
C GLU A 85 1.17 -12.06 -14.73
N ALA A 86 0.32 -12.61 -15.61
CA ALA A 86 -0.62 -11.82 -16.41
C ALA A 86 -1.63 -11.07 -15.53
N MET A 87 -2.16 -11.71 -14.48
CA MET A 87 -3.03 -11.07 -13.50
C MET A 87 -2.35 -9.91 -12.77
N ASN A 88 -1.10 -10.09 -12.32
CA ASN A 88 -0.32 -9.02 -11.72
C ASN A 88 -0.15 -7.82 -12.68
N ALA A 89 0.15 -8.09 -13.96
CA ALA A 89 0.32 -7.04 -14.96
C ALA A 89 -1.00 -6.33 -15.32
N ALA A 90 -2.09 -7.07 -15.50
CA ALA A 90 -3.41 -6.51 -15.82
C ALA A 90 -3.91 -5.58 -14.71
N ILE A 91 -3.72 -6.00 -13.45
CA ILE A 91 -4.03 -5.18 -12.27
C ILE A 91 -3.11 -3.97 -12.19
N SER A 92 -1.80 -4.13 -12.47
CA SER A 92 -0.85 -3.01 -12.50
C SER A 92 -1.26 -1.91 -13.49
N CYS A 93 -1.93 -2.30 -14.57
CA CYS A 93 -2.48 -1.40 -15.58
C CYS A 93 -3.91 -0.91 -15.26
N ASN A 94 -4.49 -1.31 -14.12
CA ASN A 94 -5.89 -1.10 -13.73
C ASN A 94 -6.88 -1.38 -14.88
N ASN A 95 -6.68 -2.49 -15.59
CA ASN A 95 -7.44 -2.79 -16.81
C ASN A 95 -8.37 -3.98 -16.62
N LEU A 96 -9.62 -3.68 -16.24
CA LEU A 96 -10.66 -4.69 -16.03
C LEU A 96 -10.91 -5.53 -17.28
N ARG A 97 -10.86 -4.95 -18.48
CA ARG A 97 -11.11 -5.69 -19.74
C ARG A 97 -10.09 -6.81 -19.97
N ILE A 98 -8.83 -6.58 -19.60
CA ILE A 98 -7.80 -7.63 -19.68
C ILE A 98 -8.01 -8.67 -18.58
N VAL A 99 -8.42 -8.27 -17.37
CA VAL A 99 -8.75 -9.21 -16.29
C VAL A 99 -9.90 -10.13 -16.71
N GLU A 100 -10.97 -9.59 -17.28
CA GLU A 100 -12.09 -10.35 -17.83
C GLU A 100 -11.61 -11.33 -18.91
N TRP A 101 -10.77 -10.87 -19.83
CA TRP A 101 -10.19 -11.72 -20.87
C TRP A 101 -9.36 -12.88 -20.28
N LEU A 102 -8.50 -12.60 -19.29
CA LEU A 102 -7.74 -13.65 -18.61
C LEU A 102 -8.66 -14.66 -17.92
N TRP A 103 -9.75 -14.17 -17.33
CA TRP A 103 -10.73 -15.00 -16.63
C TRP A 103 -11.48 -15.96 -17.56
N THR A 104 -11.79 -15.53 -18.79
CA THR A 104 -12.53 -16.37 -19.75
C THR A 104 -11.65 -17.40 -20.45
N HIS A 105 -10.35 -17.13 -20.57
CA HIS A 105 -9.43 -18.01 -21.31
C HIS A 105 -8.72 -19.00 -20.39
N PHE A 106 -8.39 -18.60 -19.16
CA PHE A 106 -7.75 -19.48 -18.19
C PHE A 106 -8.77 -20.18 -17.30
N SER A 107 -8.52 -21.46 -17.01
CA SER A 107 -9.32 -22.27 -16.11
C SER A 107 -8.43 -22.94 -15.08
N TRP A 108 -8.98 -23.25 -13.89
CA TRP A 108 -8.26 -23.95 -12.82
C TRP A 108 -6.97 -23.25 -12.38
N CYS A 109 -6.96 -21.92 -12.48
CA CYS A 109 -5.85 -21.08 -12.07
C CYS A 109 -6.15 -20.36 -10.76
N VAL A 110 -5.08 -19.94 -10.09
CA VAL A 110 -5.17 -19.18 -8.83
C VAL A 110 -4.71 -17.76 -9.08
N VAL A 111 -5.54 -16.78 -8.73
CA VAL A 111 -5.11 -15.39 -8.65
C VAL A 111 -4.29 -15.23 -7.37
N PRO A 112 -3.00 -14.85 -7.47
CA PRO A 112 -2.10 -14.85 -6.32
C PRO A 112 -2.45 -13.73 -5.32
N ALA A 113 -2.18 -13.95 -4.04
CA ALA A 113 -2.35 -12.93 -2.99
C ALA A 113 -1.61 -11.61 -3.28
N ARG A 114 -0.53 -11.66 -4.07
CA ARG A 114 0.20 -10.48 -4.55
C ARG A 114 -0.67 -9.57 -5.42
N ALA A 115 -1.45 -10.14 -6.33
CA ALA A 115 -2.36 -9.42 -7.20
C ALA A 115 -3.43 -8.68 -6.39
N ILE A 116 -3.98 -9.32 -5.35
CA ILE A 116 -4.98 -8.71 -4.46
C ILE A 116 -4.41 -7.54 -3.67
N LYS A 117 -3.21 -7.70 -3.08
CA LYS A 117 -2.52 -6.60 -2.39
C LYS A 117 -2.25 -5.42 -3.32
N LEU A 118 -1.87 -5.70 -4.57
CA LEU A 118 -1.62 -4.68 -5.58
C LEU A 118 -2.90 -3.94 -5.97
N ALA A 119 -4.00 -4.66 -6.21
CA ALA A 119 -5.29 -4.06 -6.52
C ALA A 119 -5.77 -3.14 -5.38
N ALA A 120 -5.60 -3.59 -4.13
CA ALA A 120 -5.95 -2.81 -2.95
C ALA A 120 -5.09 -1.54 -2.81
N SER A 121 -3.78 -1.61 -3.08
CA SER A 121 -2.88 -0.45 -2.97
C SER A 121 -3.02 0.56 -4.11
N GLN A 122 -3.54 0.14 -5.26
CA GLN A 122 -3.75 1.00 -6.43
C GLN A 122 -5.14 1.62 -6.51
N GLY A 123 -6.10 1.20 -5.68
CA GLY A 123 -7.45 1.72 -5.76
C GLY A 123 -8.35 0.98 -6.76
N CYS A 124 -8.01 -0.25 -7.17
CA CYS A 124 -8.69 -1.00 -8.22
C CYS A 124 -9.99 -1.70 -7.73
N LEU A 125 -10.95 -0.93 -7.20
CA LEU A 125 -12.17 -1.48 -6.61
C LEU A 125 -13.01 -2.32 -7.59
N ASP A 126 -13.12 -1.91 -8.85
CA ASP A 126 -13.92 -2.63 -9.85
C ASP A 126 -13.34 -4.01 -10.17
N ILE A 127 -12.01 -4.13 -10.23
CA ILE A 127 -11.33 -5.42 -10.39
C ILE A 127 -11.56 -6.30 -9.16
N LEU A 128 -11.45 -5.74 -7.95
CA LEU A 128 -11.71 -6.50 -6.72
C LEU A 128 -13.15 -7.03 -6.66
N LYS A 129 -14.14 -6.21 -7.07
CA LYS A 129 -15.54 -6.62 -7.19
C LYS A 129 -15.72 -7.74 -8.21
N PHE A 130 -15.09 -7.62 -9.38
CA PHE A 130 -15.13 -8.66 -10.40
C PHE A 130 -14.56 -9.98 -9.87
N LEU A 131 -13.40 -9.94 -9.22
CA LEU A 131 -12.75 -11.12 -8.64
C LEU A 131 -13.61 -11.79 -7.57
N GLN A 132 -14.24 -11.01 -6.68
CA GLN A 132 -15.12 -11.55 -5.64
C GLN A 132 -16.39 -12.18 -6.21
N ALA A 133 -16.97 -11.61 -7.27
CA ALA A 133 -18.18 -12.14 -7.88
C ALA A 133 -17.95 -13.47 -8.61
N HIS A 134 -16.71 -13.74 -9.04
CA HIS A 134 -16.35 -14.93 -9.83
C HIS A 134 -15.46 -15.93 -9.08
N ASP A 135 -15.09 -15.65 -7.83
CA ASP A 135 -14.25 -16.52 -7.02
C ASP A 135 -14.92 -17.89 -6.80
N ALA A 136 -14.33 -18.96 -7.36
CA ALA A 136 -14.80 -20.32 -7.15
C ALA A 136 -14.56 -20.80 -5.70
N GLY A 137 -13.78 -20.08 -4.90
CA GLY A 137 -13.45 -20.45 -3.54
C GLY A 137 -12.75 -21.81 -3.48
N TYR A 138 -13.28 -22.74 -2.68
CA TYR A 138 -12.75 -24.12 -2.61
C TYR A 138 -13.46 -25.09 -3.56
N LEU A 139 -14.38 -24.61 -4.40
CA LEU A 139 -15.05 -25.46 -5.36
C LEU A 139 -14.06 -25.78 -6.48
N GLU A 140 -13.83 -27.07 -6.70
CA GLU A 140 -13.03 -27.60 -7.81
C GLU A 140 -13.77 -27.38 -9.14
N THR A 141 -14.21 -26.18 -9.49
CA THR A 141 -14.93 -25.94 -10.76
C THR A 141 -14.57 -24.63 -11.45
N GLY A 142 -13.55 -23.90 -10.98
CA GLY A 142 -13.18 -22.62 -11.59
C GLY A 142 -11.85 -22.04 -11.13
N ASN A 143 -11.60 -20.80 -11.53
CA ASN A 143 -10.47 -20.02 -11.02
C ASN A 143 -10.73 -19.58 -9.59
N VAL A 144 -9.68 -19.62 -8.76
CA VAL A 144 -9.76 -19.32 -7.32
C VAL A 144 -9.00 -18.05 -7.03
N VAL A 145 -9.54 -17.22 -6.14
CA VAL A 145 -8.87 -16.02 -5.66
C VAL A 145 -8.18 -16.30 -4.33
N GLU A 146 -6.85 -16.18 -4.30
CA GLU A 146 -6.09 -16.23 -3.05
C GLU A 146 -6.18 -14.88 -2.34
N TRP A 147 -7.23 -14.69 -1.54
CA TRP A 147 -7.39 -13.47 -0.74
C TRP A 147 -6.25 -13.31 0.26
N SER A 148 -5.73 -12.08 0.37
CA SER A 148 -4.57 -11.78 1.21
C SER A 148 -4.99 -11.12 2.51
N SER A 149 -4.58 -11.66 3.66
CA SER A 149 -4.80 -11.02 4.97
C SER A 149 -4.20 -9.62 5.11
N TYR A 150 -3.32 -9.21 4.18
CA TYR A 150 -2.71 -7.89 4.14
C TYR A 150 -3.40 -6.92 3.17
N ALA A 151 -4.47 -7.30 2.46
CA ALA A 151 -5.10 -6.43 1.47
C ALA A 151 -5.70 -5.16 2.11
N ILE A 152 -6.34 -5.29 3.27
CA ILE A 152 -6.86 -4.15 4.05
C ILE A 152 -5.73 -3.18 4.43
N GLN A 153 -4.57 -3.72 4.85
CA GLN A 153 -3.39 -2.91 5.13
C GLN A 153 -2.84 -2.21 3.87
N CYS A 154 -2.90 -2.86 2.72
CA CYS A 154 -2.45 -2.28 1.46
C CYS A 154 -3.36 -1.15 0.96
N SER A 155 -4.65 -1.15 1.35
CA SER A 155 -5.62 -0.10 0.99
C SER A 155 -5.53 1.18 1.84
N PHE A 156 -4.36 1.54 2.36
CA PHE A 156 -4.21 2.66 3.31
C PHE A 156 -4.61 4.04 2.77
N ARG A 157 -4.63 4.20 1.45
CA ARG A 157 -5.09 5.42 0.76
C ARG A 157 -6.52 5.32 0.24
N HIS A 158 -7.15 4.16 0.41
CA HIS A 158 -8.42 3.75 -0.22
C HIS A 158 -9.33 3.13 0.84
N LEU A 159 -9.84 3.96 1.76
CA LEU A 159 -10.71 3.51 2.85
C LEU A 159 -11.98 2.80 2.33
N ASP A 160 -12.49 3.24 1.19
CA ASP A 160 -13.60 2.60 0.46
C ASP A 160 -13.30 1.13 0.12
N ILE A 161 -12.08 0.82 -0.31
CA ILE A 161 -11.65 -0.57 -0.58
C ILE A 161 -11.54 -1.36 0.72
N ALA A 162 -10.93 -0.79 1.77
CA ALA A 162 -10.81 -1.46 3.06
C ALA A 162 -12.19 -1.85 3.63
N LEU A 163 -13.15 -0.92 3.56
CA LEU A 163 -14.55 -1.14 3.95
C LEU A 163 -15.20 -2.21 3.08
N TRP A 164 -15.08 -2.10 1.76
CA TRP A 164 -15.69 -3.05 0.84
C TRP A 164 -15.15 -4.47 1.04
N LEU A 165 -13.83 -4.64 1.21
CA LEU A 165 -13.19 -5.93 1.49
C LEU A 165 -13.74 -6.55 2.77
N TYR A 166 -13.82 -5.76 3.85
CA TYR A 166 -14.37 -6.24 5.12
C TYR A 166 -15.86 -6.58 5.03
N GLU A 167 -16.63 -5.79 4.29
CA GLU A 167 -18.08 -5.95 4.18
C GLU A 167 -18.49 -7.14 3.28
N HIS A 168 -17.80 -7.34 2.16
CA HIS A 168 -18.27 -8.20 1.05
C HIS A 168 -17.44 -9.47 0.82
N VAL A 169 -16.25 -9.58 1.40
CA VAL A 169 -15.40 -10.77 1.23
C VAL A 169 -15.34 -11.56 2.55
N PRO A 170 -15.91 -12.77 2.63
CA PRO A 170 -15.99 -13.56 3.86
C PRO A 170 -14.65 -13.79 4.57
N PHE A 171 -13.56 -13.90 3.80
CA PHE A 171 -12.20 -14.06 4.30
C PHE A 171 -11.79 -13.00 5.34
N TYR A 172 -12.32 -11.77 5.26
CA TYR A 172 -11.95 -10.67 6.15
C TYR A 172 -12.91 -10.47 7.33
N LYS A 173 -13.91 -11.34 7.55
CA LYS A 173 -14.84 -11.19 8.69
C LYS A 173 -14.22 -11.52 10.06
N GLY A 174 -12.91 -11.71 10.13
CA GLY A 174 -12.17 -12.00 11.35
C GLY A 174 -11.84 -10.78 12.21
N SER A 175 -11.52 -11.03 13.48
CA SER A 175 -11.14 -9.99 14.44
C SER A 175 -9.90 -9.18 13.99
N LYS A 176 -8.89 -9.84 13.40
CA LYS A 176 -7.67 -9.18 12.92
C LYS A 176 -7.97 -8.14 11.84
N SER A 177 -8.76 -8.49 10.85
CA SER A 177 -9.16 -7.59 9.75
C SER A 177 -10.00 -6.43 10.24
N LEU A 178 -10.85 -6.65 11.25
CA LEU A 178 -11.58 -5.55 11.91
C LEU A 178 -10.63 -4.60 12.65
N LEU A 179 -9.59 -5.11 13.34
CA LEU A 179 -8.57 -4.27 13.99
C LEU A 179 -7.88 -3.36 12.95
N GLU A 180 -7.46 -3.94 11.83
CA GLU A 180 -6.77 -3.22 10.74
C GLU A 180 -7.68 -2.17 10.07
N LEU A 181 -8.97 -2.50 9.90
CA LEU A 181 -9.96 -1.57 9.36
C LEU A 181 -10.22 -0.39 10.30
N ILE A 182 -10.42 -0.64 11.60
CA ILE A 182 -10.66 0.42 12.58
C ILE A 182 -9.44 1.36 12.63
N GLY A 183 -8.22 0.81 12.61
CA GLY A 183 -6.99 1.61 12.52
C GLY A 183 -6.98 2.52 11.28
N HIS A 184 -7.37 2.00 10.11
CA HIS A 184 -7.48 2.80 8.89
C HIS A 184 -8.52 3.90 8.96
N ILE A 185 -9.69 3.62 9.50
CA ILE A 185 -10.77 4.61 9.66
C ILE A 185 -10.30 5.75 10.56
N LEU A 186 -9.60 5.42 11.66
CA LEU A 186 -8.99 6.40 12.55
C LEU A 186 -7.89 7.21 11.86
N ASP A 187 -7.03 6.57 11.07
CA ASP A 187 -6.01 7.25 10.26
C ASP A 187 -6.61 8.11 9.15
N ALA A 188 -7.87 7.89 8.77
CA ALA A 188 -8.66 8.78 7.91
C ALA A 188 -9.34 9.92 8.70
N GLY A 189 -9.43 9.82 10.02
CA GLY A 189 -10.03 10.81 10.93
C GLY A 189 -11.52 10.58 11.22
N ASP A 190 -12.10 9.46 10.78
CA ASP A 190 -13.54 9.19 10.89
C ASP A 190 -13.86 8.43 12.20
N ILE A 191 -13.79 9.16 13.32
CA ILE A 191 -13.95 8.58 14.66
C ILE A 191 -15.33 7.94 14.82
N GLU A 192 -16.39 8.58 14.33
CA GLU A 192 -17.77 8.10 14.47
C GLU A 192 -17.95 6.73 13.78
N ARG A 193 -17.43 6.59 12.56
CA ARG A 193 -17.49 5.31 11.84
C ARG A 193 -16.64 4.25 12.53
N ALA A 194 -15.46 4.61 13.04
CA ALA A 194 -14.63 3.68 13.80
C ALA A 194 -15.38 3.17 15.05
N GLU A 195 -16.11 4.05 15.74
CA GLU A 195 -16.93 3.70 16.90
C GLU A 195 -18.10 2.79 16.54
N SER A 196 -18.76 3.05 15.41
CA SER A 196 -19.88 2.21 14.96
C SER A 196 -19.49 0.77 14.66
N LEU A 197 -18.23 0.52 14.29
CA LEU A 197 -17.70 -0.81 13.95
C LEU A 197 -17.03 -1.51 15.13
N LEU A 198 -16.94 -0.88 16.31
CA LEU A 198 -16.35 -1.52 17.48
C LEU A 198 -17.22 -2.69 17.96
N PRO A 199 -16.62 -3.84 18.28
CA PRO A 199 -17.35 -4.91 18.95
C PRO A 199 -17.87 -4.44 20.31
N ALA A 200 -19.03 -4.97 20.74
CA ALA A 200 -19.64 -4.62 22.02
C ALA A 200 -18.64 -4.79 23.18
N GLY A 201 -18.52 -3.75 24.01
CA GLY A 201 -17.61 -3.73 25.16
C GLY A 201 -16.13 -3.50 24.83
N LYS A 202 -15.77 -3.24 23.55
CA LYS A 202 -14.41 -2.85 23.17
C LYS A 202 -14.24 -1.34 23.19
N ASN A 203 -13.03 -0.92 23.58
CA ASN A 203 -12.66 0.49 23.69
C ASN A 203 -11.83 0.91 22.46
N ILE A 204 -12.24 2.00 21.81
CA ILE A 204 -11.57 2.59 20.63
C ILE A 204 -10.09 2.88 20.88
N PHE A 205 -9.73 3.22 22.12
CA PHE A 205 -8.36 3.53 22.50
C PHE A 205 -7.37 2.40 22.17
N TYR A 206 -7.79 1.13 22.30
CA TYR A 206 -6.94 -0.01 21.99
C TYR A 206 -6.46 0.02 20.53
N TYR A 207 -7.31 0.52 19.64
CA TYR A 207 -7.08 0.58 18.20
C TYR A 207 -6.36 1.88 17.80
N ALA A 208 -6.63 2.95 18.52
CA ALA A 208 -6.15 4.29 18.22
C ALA A 208 -4.80 4.62 18.88
N ARG A 209 -4.24 3.70 19.68
CA ARG A 209 -3.00 3.85 20.45
C ARG A 209 -1.82 4.45 19.69
N PHE A 210 -1.70 4.13 18.40
CA PHE A 210 -0.62 4.60 17.52
C PHE A 210 -1.08 5.63 16.49
N CYS A 211 -2.36 6.02 16.53
CA CYS A 211 -2.89 7.05 15.64
C CYS A 211 -2.33 8.41 16.08
N SER A 212 -1.71 9.09 15.13
CA SER A 212 -1.04 10.37 15.37
C SER A 212 -1.79 11.55 14.74
N ARG A 213 -3.04 11.34 14.33
CA ARG A 213 -3.91 12.41 13.85
C ARG A 213 -4.36 13.32 15.00
N PRO A 214 -4.17 14.65 14.90
CA PRO A 214 -4.50 15.56 15.99
C PRO A 214 -5.95 15.46 16.45
N GLU A 215 -6.91 15.30 15.53
CA GLU A 215 -8.34 15.23 15.82
C GLU A 215 -8.65 13.99 16.67
N VAL A 216 -8.00 12.87 16.33
CA VAL A 216 -8.13 11.58 17.01
C VAL A 216 -7.46 11.64 18.39
N VAL A 217 -6.28 12.26 18.49
CA VAL A 217 -5.57 12.49 19.75
C VAL A 217 -6.35 13.43 20.68
N GLU A 218 -6.93 14.50 20.14
CA GLU A 218 -7.72 15.49 20.87
C GLU A 218 -8.98 14.86 21.45
N CYS A 219 -9.70 14.09 20.64
CA CYS A 219 -10.84 13.29 21.08
C CYS A 219 -10.43 12.33 22.22
N MET A 220 -9.29 11.66 22.06
CA MET A 220 -8.83 10.71 23.08
C MET A 220 -8.43 11.37 24.40
N LEU A 221 -7.76 12.52 24.35
CA LEU A 221 -7.44 13.33 25.52
C LEU A 221 -8.72 13.87 26.18
N GLY A 222 -9.70 14.32 25.39
CA GLY A 222 -10.97 14.84 25.89
C GLY A 222 -11.82 13.80 26.62
N ARG A 223 -11.75 12.54 26.17
CA ARG A 223 -12.46 11.41 26.78
C ARG A 223 -11.70 10.73 27.93
N GLY A 224 -10.50 11.23 28.26
CA GLY A 224 -9.72 10.75 29.40
C GLY A 224 -9.13 9.36 29.22
N TYR A 225 -8.87 8.92 27.97
CA TYR A 225 -8.29 7.59 27.76
C TYR A 225 -6.86 7.48 28.28
N TYR A 226 -6.05 8.53 28.11
CA TYR A 226 -4.70 8.61 28.63
C TYR A 226 -4.69 8.73 30.16
N SER A 227 -4.69 7.57 30.82
CA SER A 227 -4.57 7.47 32.27
C SER A 227 -3.11 7.49 32.73
N SER A 228 -2.86 7.58 34.05
CA SER A 228 -1.50 7.53 34.62
C SER A 228 -0.69 6.30 34.19
N ASN A 229 -1.36 5.19 33.87
CA ASN A 229 -0.71 3.93 33.46
C ASN A 229 -0.30 3.90 31.96
N GLU A 230 -0.77 4.85 31.16
CA GLU A 230 -0.57 4.86 29.71
C GLU A 230 0.52 5.81 29.23
N GLN A 231 1.39 6.22 30.16
CA GLN A 231 2.51 7.12 29.91
C GLN A 231 3.37 6.69 28.71
N ARG A 232 3.59 5.37 28.53
CA ARG A 232 4.34 4.85 27.37
C ARG A 232 3.67 5.14 26.04
N THR A 233 2.34 5.06 25.98
CA THR A 233 1.58 5.39 24.77
C THR A 233 1.60 6.89 24.53
N ALA A 234 1.32 7.67 25.56
CA ALA A 234 1.29 9.13 25.47
C ALA A 234 2.64 9.69 24.98
N SER A 235 3.76 9.07 25.37
CA SER A 235 5.09 9.46 24.91
C SER A 235 5.27 9.37 23.40
N LEU A 236 4.62 8.41 22.73
CA LEU A 236 4.71 8.20 21.28
C LEU A 236 4.01 9.31 20.48
N LEU A 237 3.13 10.07 21.12
CA LEU A 237 2.42 11.20 20.49
C LEU A 237 3.31 12.43 20.38
N LEU A 238 4.24 12.62 21.32
CA LEU A 238 5.05 13.85 21.42
C LEU A 238 5.75 14.21 20.11
N PRO A 239 6.45 13.29 19.41
CA PRO A 239 7.12 13.64 18.16
C PRO A 239 6.14 14.06 17.05
N SER A 240 4.99 13.39 16.94
CA SER A 240 4.02 13.71 15.90
C SER A 240 3.32 15.04 16.16
N LEU A 241 2.95 15.31 17.42
CA LEU A 241 2.35 16.60 17.82
C LEU A 241 3.35 17.74 17.61
N ALA A 242 4.62 17.52 17.93
CA ALA A 242 5.69 18.46 17.68
C ALA A 242 5.88 18.73 16.18
N ALA A 243 5.95 17.69 15.35
CA ALA A 243 6.06 17.83 13.89
C ALA A 243 4.88 18.60 13.27
N LYS A 244 3.67 18.40 13.81
CA LYS A 244 2.43 19.06 13.33
C LYS A 244 2.19 20.44 13.93
N GLY A 245 3.02 20.92 14.86
CA GLY A 245 2.86 22.23 15.46
C GLY A 245 1.73 22.34 16.51
N ARG A 246 1.19 21.20 16.98
CA ARG A 246 0.05 21.17 17.93
C ARG A 246 0.51 21.36 19.37
N LEU A 247 0.90 22.60 19.69
CA LEU A 247 1.36 22.99 21.03
C LEU A 247 0.29 22.76 22.11
N ASP A 248 -0.97 23.00 21.77
CA ASP A 248 -2.13 22.81 22.63
C ASP A 248 -2.26 21.36 23.12
N LEU A 249 -2.19 20.40 22.21
CA LEU A 249 -2.29 18.97 22.54
C LEU A 249 -1.01 18.49 23.24
N LEU A 250 0.15 18.98 22.81
CA LEU A 250 1.42 18.63 23.46
C LEU A 250 1.42 19.06 24.92
N GLN A 251 0.96 20.29 25.22
CA GLN A 251 0.87 20.78 26.59
C GLN A 251 -0.10 19.94 27.43
N ARG A 252 -1.28 19.59 26.89
CA ARG A 252 -2.22 18.69 27.57
C ARG A 252 -1.59 17.33 27.90
N VAL A 253 -0.78 16.76 27.01
CA VAL A 253 -0.06 15.51 27.28
C VAL A 253 0.98 15.70 28.39
N VAL A 254 1.76 16.78 28.35
CA VAL A 254 2.77 17.07 29.38
C VAL A 254 2.12 17.28 30.74
N ASP A 255 1.00 18.01 30.80
CA ASP A 255 0.28 18.32 32.04
C ASP A 255 -0.30 17.07 32.71
N LEU A 256 -0.66 16.05 31.91
CA LEU A 256 -1.08 14.74 32.41
C LEU A 256 0.06 13.95 33.07
N TYR A 257 1.31 14.24 32.71
CA TYR A 257 2.50 13.51 33.17
C TYR A 257 3.62 14.47 33.62
N PRO A 258 3.44 15.22 34.72
CA PRO A 258 4.40 16.24 35.17
C PRO A 258 5.73 15.67 35.69
N ALA A 259 5.70 14.43 36.19
CA ALA A 259 6.88 13.67 36.62
C ALA A 259 6.82 12.27 35.99
N PRO A 260 7.09 12.17 34.67
CA PRO A 260 7.01 10.91 33.96
C PRO A 260 8.02 9.94 34.58
N GLN A 261 7.63 8.68 34.85
CA GLN A 261 8.59 7.68 35.35
C GLN A 261 9.74 7.56 34.36
N THR A 262 10.91 8.10 34.75
CA THR A 262 12.02 8.40 33.83
C THR A 262 12.81 7.16 33.41
N ASP A 263 12.51 6.01 34.01
CA ASP A 263 13.19 4.74 33.77
C ASP A 263 12.66 4.03 32.52
N LEU A 264 11.53 4.49 31.99
CA LEU A 264 11.03 4.04 30.70
C LEU A 264 11.86 4.70 29.60
N TYR A 265 12.84 3.96 29.06
CA TYR A 265 13.67 4.28 27.90
C TYR A 265 12.91 5.01 26.76
N ASN A 266 11.61 4.75 26.61
CA ASN A 266 10.77 5.40 25.61
C ASN A 266 10.45 6.88 25.90
N TRP A 267 10.23 7.33 27.14
CA TRP A 267 9.80 8.72 27.36
C TRP A 267 10.91 9.71 27.03
N ARG A 268 12.14 9.45 27.51
CA ARG A 268 13.30 10.30 27.25
C ARG A 268 13.63 10.36 25.76
N GLU A 269 13.62 9.21 25.08
CA GLU A 269 13.88 9.13 23.65
C GLU A 269 12.78 9.81 22.82
N GLN A 270 11.49 9.60 23.11
CA GLN A 270 10.43 10.27 22.36
C GLN A 270 10.38 11.78 22.62
N TRP A 271 10.74 12.25 23.82
CA TRP A 271 10.88 13.67 24.11
C TRP A 271 11.99 14.31 23.28
N TRP A 272 13.15 13.65 23.21
CA TRP A 272 14.26 14.11 22.37
C TRP A 272 13.87 14.14 20.89
N ARG A 273 13.20 13.09 20.40
CA ARG A 273 12.65 13.06 19.03
C ARG A 273 11.65 14.19 18.80
N ALA A 274 10.82 14.54 19.78
CA ALA A 274 9.92 15.68 19.67
C ALA A 274 10.64 17.01 19.52
N MET A 275 11.76 17.22 20.23
CA MET A 275 12.61 18.40 20.03
C MET A 275 13.23 18.41 18.62
N GLU A 276 13.71 17.26 18.12
CA GLU A 276 14.22 17.16 16.74
C GLU A 276 13.14 17.47 15.70
N GLU A 277 11.92 16.95 15.87
CA GLU A 277 10.77 17.23 14.99
C GLU A 277 10.40 18.71 15.01
N ALA A 278 10.35 19.34 16.19
CA ALA A 278 10.11 20.77 16.32
C ALA A 278 11.19 21.58 15.59
N CYS A 279 12.47 21.17 15.66
CA CYS A 279 13.56 21.82 14.95
C CYS A 279 13.44 21.68 13.43
N ARG A 280 13.09 20.49 12.95
CA ARG A 280 12.94 20.21 11.51
C ARG A 280 11.75 20.93 10.90
N CYS A 281 10.67 21.08 11.64
CA CYS A 281 9.42 21.68 11.16
C CYS A 281 9.25 23.17 11.54
N SER A 282 10.27 23.82 12.10
CA SER A 282 10.28 25.23 12.51
C SER A 282 9.26 25.60 13.59
N HIS A 283 8.93 24.67 14.50
CA HIS A 283 7.97 24.91 15.58
C HIS A 283 8.65 25.43 16.85
N LEU A 284 9.16 26.67 16.77
CA LEU A 284 9.92 27.31 17.84
C LEU A 284 9.18 27.35 19.19
N ALA A 285 7.87 27.59 19.18
CA ALA A 285 7.07 27.64 20.41
C ALA A 285 7.06 26.29 21.16
N ILE A 286 7.00 25.18 20.42
CA ILE A 286 7.08 23.83 21.00
C ILE A 286 8.48 23.56 21.53
N LEU A 287 9.52 23.92 20.79
CA LEU A 287 10.90 23.73 21.23
C LEU A 287 11.17 24.48 22.54
N ARG A 288 10.71 25.74 22.65
CA ARG A 288 10.80 26.55 23.87
C ARG A 288 10.16 25.86 25.07
N VAL A 289 8.93 25.35 24.90
CA VAL A 289 8.22 24.65 25.98
C VAL A 289 8.95 23.37 26.38
N LEU A 290 9.36 22.54 25.41
CA LEU A 290 10.03 21.27 25.68
C LEU A 290 11.38 21.43 26.41
N LEU A 291 12.10 22.52 26.18
CA LEU A 291 13.37 22.83 26.85
C LEU A 291 13.20 23.36 28.27
N ASN A 292 12.18 24.21 28.48
CA ASN A 292 11.96 24.87 29.77
C ASN A 292 11.32 23.96 30.82
N LEU A 293 10.74 22.83 30.40
CA LEU A 293 10.13 21.87 31.33
C LEU A 293 11.21 21.09 32.10
N PRO A 294 10.99 20.77 33.40
CA PRO A 294 11.98 20.05 34.22
C PRO A 294 12.45 18.74 33.58
N THR A 295 11.55 18.03 32.91
CA THR A 295 11.86 16.81 32.14
C THR A 295 12.83 17.08 30.99
N GLY A 296 12.64 18.18 30.27
CA GLY A 296 13.54 18.62 29.21
C GLY A 296 14.93 18.93 29.74
N CYS A 297 15.04 19.67 30.84
CA CYS A 297 16.32 19.99 31.48
C CYS A 297 17.09 18.72 31.89
N ILE A 298 16.41 17.73 32.49
CA ILE A 298 17.02 16.45 32.88
C ILE A 298 17.50 15.66 31.66
N ILE A 299 16.68 15.57 30.61
CA ILE A 299 17.04 14.82 29.39
C ILE A 299 18.23 15.46 28.69
N CYS A 300 18.19 16.78 28.57
CA CYS A 300 19.27 17.56 28.01
C CYS A 300 20.54 17.36 28.84
N GLY A 301 20.49 17.55 30.17
CA GLY A 301 21.64 17.39 31.08
C GLY A 301 22.33 16.03 31.04
N ASN A 302 21.62 14.97 30.66
CA ASN A 302 22.18 13.62 30.50
C ASN A 302 22.93 13.39 29.17
N ARG A 303 22.86 14.32 28.21
CA ARG A 303 23.57 14.25 26.92
C ARG A 303 24.75 15.21 26.91
N PRO A 304 25.92 14.83 26.36
CA PRO A 304 27.06 15.73 26.20
C PRO A 304 26.67 16.99 25.43
N TYR A 305 27.12 18.15 25.92
CA TYR A 305 26.83 19.46 25.36
C TYR A 305 27.00 19.53 23.83
N MET A 306 28.19 19.14 23.33
CA MET A 306 28.47 19.16 21.90
C MET A 306 27.52 18.26 21.10
N TYR A 307 27.09 17.12 21.65
CA TYR A 307 26.17 16.23 20.95
C TYR A 307 24.77 16.87 20.84
N ARG A 308 24.29 17.51 21.91
CA ARG A 308 22.98 18.16 21.99
C ARG A 308 22.86 19.33 21.00
N VAL A 309 23.80 20.27 21.07
CA VAL A 309 23.77 21.50 20.26
C VAL A 309 23.99 21.18 18.79
N CYS A 310 24.99 20.35 18.46
CA CYS A 310 25.26 19.97 17.08
C CYS A 310 24.09 19.23 16.43
N ASP A 311 23.40 18.33 17.16
CA ASP A 311 22.33 17.54 16.56
C ASP A 311 21.06 18.37 16.31
N LEU A 312 20.64 19.20 17.28
CA LEU A 312 19.49 20.10 17.09
C LEU A 312 19.75 21.16 16.00
N LEU A 313 20.95 21.76 15.99
CA LEU A 313 21.36 22.70 14.93
C LEU A 313 21.39 22.02 13.56
N ARG A 314 21.86 20.78 13.48
CA ARG A 314 21.88 20.02 12.22
C ARG A 314 20.46 19.78 11.69
N LYS A 315 19.49 19.48 12.55
CA LYS A 315 18.08 19.29 12.13
C LYS A 315 17.44 20.58 11.61
N ALA A 316 17.63 21.69 12.35
CA ALA A 316 17.14 23.00 11.94
C ALA A 316 17.84 23.49 10.65
N GLY A 317 19.16 23.29 10.55
CA GLY A 317 19.96 23.67 9.39
C GLY A 317 19.60 22.88 8.13
N TYR A 318 19.28 21.59 8.24
CA TYR A 318 18.84 20.78 7.09
C TYR A 318 17.59 21.32 6.41
N THR A 319 16.75 22.06 7.14
CA THR A 319 15.48 22.61 6.67
C THR A 319 15.50 24.13 6.51
N GLY A 320 16.63 24.78 6.80
CA GLY A 320 16.79 26.24 6.66
C GLY A 320 16.09 27.06 7.75
N ASN A 321 15.80 26.46 8.91
CA ASN A 321 15.05 27.12 9.99
C ASN A 321 15.95 28.01 10.85
N VAL A 322 16.33 29.18 10.32
CA VAL A 322 17.30 30.11 10.93
C VAL A 322 16.88 30.59 12.31
N GLU A 323 15.60 30.90 12.53
CA GLU A 323 15.09 31.36 13.84
C GLU A 323 15.28 30.30 14.93
N VAL A 324 15.10 29.02 14.59
CA VAL A 324 15.34 27.92 15.52
C VAL A 324 16.83 27.76 15.81
N MET A 325 17.68 27.93 14.79
CA MET A 325 19.14 27.87 14.96
C MET A 325 19.65 28.99 15.88
N GLU A 326 19.18 30.22 15.68
CA GLU A 326 19.53 31.35 16.53
C GLU A 326 19.08 31.10 17.97
N PHE A 327 17.85 30.62 18.16
CA PHE A 327 17.33 30.29 19.47
C PHE A 327 18.16 29.20 20.18
N ILE A 328 18.50 28.10 19.49
CA ILE A 328 19.37 27.04 20.04
C ILE A 328 20.73 27.62 20.43
N TYR A 329 21.32 28.45 19.58
CA TYR A 329 22.62 29.06 19.85
C TYR A 329 22.58 30.02 21.05
N GLN A 330 21.47 30.72 21.28
CA GLN A 330 21.33 31.68 22.39
C GLN A 330 20.93 31.03 23.73
N HIS A 331 20.17 29.92 23.71
CA HIS A 331 19.60 29.31 24.93
C HIS A 331 20.33 28.04 25.37
N GLU A 332 21.11 27.43 24.49
CA GLU A 332 21.97 26.27 24.78
C GLU A 332 23.47 26.64 24.63
N ALA A 333 23.84 27.91 24.60
CA ALA A 333 25.21 28.40 24.86
C ALA A 333 25.34 28.79 26.33
#